data_AF-A0A6G1C4D0-F1
#
_entry.id   AF-A0A6G1C4D0-F1
#
_cell.length_a   1.000
_cell.length_b   1.000
_cell.length_c   1.000
_cell.angle_alpha   90.00
_cell.angle_beta   90.00
_cell.angle_gamma   90.00
#
_symmetry.space_group_name_H-M   'P 1'
#
loop_
_entity.id
_entity.type
_entity.pdbx_description
1 polymer ?
#
loop_
_entity_poly.entity_id
_entity_poly.type
_entity_poly.pdbx_seq_one_letter_code
_entity_poly.pdbx_strand_id
1 'polypeptide(L)'
;MREEGTAYAAARAQPQKMLRGSARMARLSSHDGDGSRLVWAEEEITRAMAVVRRETSSGTLTLGGLICEFEQLKEKFPEAYGTYRLAYTAGRLAAPRLHPLRPKHGRWDLLQRPAGAPALVQSLRNILEEDAPESAMSAYTLLINDVVLPSVRASPWNVTNPEQMLRFVETWKDNLPPSAMRFILQEVVMPELVAAAESWSPVWWTEPGSVWVSPSIPHLGLGRLHGVYVAITTELRRWMKGRDVTQCAYSEVSQWKDVFDPATWDEFVQRQVLPVVSRSLQDLSISPAMTWGRGNTFPLVMRWALLVPARYMVPVLESKFFAKWRYAVYRFVTEVRPLPREAAVWGMNRGRGSSRRSCSPTSACSSSSRLALT
;
A
#
# COMPACT_ATOMS: atom_id res chain seq x y z
N MET A 1 4.61 -4.16 30.66
CA MET A 1 3.85 -2.93 31.01
C MET A 1 3.03 -3.09 32.27
N ARG A 2 1.96 -3.92 32.32
CA ARG A 2 1.18 -4.11 33.56
C ARG A 2 2.01 -4.63 34.73
N GLU A 3 2.81 -5.67 34.51
CA GLU A 3 3.69 -6.24 35.54
C GLU A 3 4.72 -5.22 36.06
N GLU A 4 5.37 -4.47 35.15
CA GLU A 4 6.27 -3.36 35.51
C GLU A 4 5.56 -2.28 36.33
N GLY A 5 4.34 -1.89 35.94
CA GLY A 5 3.52 -0.94 36.69
C GLY A 5 3.16 -1.46 38.08
N THR A 6 2.79 -2.74 38.21
CA THR A 6 2.49 -3.35 39.51
C THR A 6 3.73 -3.47 40.40
N ALA A 7 4.89 -3.81 39.83
CA ALA A 7 6.16 -3.87 40.56
C ALA A 7 6.58 -2.48 41.03
N TYR A 8 6.42 -1.46 40.17
CA TYR A 8 6.66 -0.06 40.53
C TYR A 8 5.72 0.40 41.66
N ALA A 9 4.42 0.13 41.55
CA ALA A 9 3.44 0.47 42.58
C ALA A 9 3.72 -0.26 43.91
N ALA A 10 4.13 -1.53 43.86
CA ALA A 10 4.50 -2.31 45.05
C ALA A 10 5.77 -1.76 45.74
N ALA A 11 6.80 -1.43 44.95
CA ALA A 11 8.02 -0.79 45.44
C ALA A 11 7.74 0.59 46.07
N ARG A 12 6.75 1.32 45.54
CA ARG A 12 6.32 2.62 46.08
C ARG A 12 5.44 2.51 47.33
N ALA A 13 4.65 1.45 47.45
CA ALA A 13 3.79 1.19 48.60
C ALA A 13 4.58 0.76 49.86
N GLN A 14 5.76 0.12 49.68
CA GLN A 14 6.63 -0.29 50.80
C GLN A 14 7.11 0.89 51.67
N PRO A 15 7.66 1.99 51.12
CA PRO A 15 8.03 3.18 51.89
C PRO A 15 6.81 3.90 52.50
N GLN A 16 5.70 3.99 51.77
CA GLN A 16 4.49 4.65 52.27
C GLN A 16 3.82 3.91 53.44
N LYS A 17 3.87 2.57 53.46
CA LYS A 17 3.42 1.77 54.61
C LYS A 17 4.31 1.98 55.84
N MET A 18 5.63 2.13 55.67
CA MET A 18 6.52 2.45 56.80
C MET A 18 6.27 3.86 57.36
N LEU A 19 5.96 4.83 56.51
CA LEU A 19 5.58 6.19 56.93
C LEU A 19 4.17 6.26 57.54
N ARG A 20 3.19 5.53 56.99
CA ARG A 20 1.81 5.44 57.54
C ARG A 20 1.72 4.66 58.85
N GLY A 21 2.62 3.70 59.09
CA GLY A 21 2.77 3.05 60.39
C GLY A 21 3.11 4.04 61.51
N SER A 22 3.75 5.16 61.17
CA SER A 22 4.10 6.24 62.10
C SER A 22 3.05 7.37 62.15
N ALA A 23 2.30 7.59 61.07
CA ALA A 23 1.37 8.72 60.93
C ALA A 23 -0.08 8.48 61.41
N ARG A 24 -0.39 7.34 62.07
CA ARG A 24 -1.77 7.01 62.51
C ARG A 24 -2.30 7.85 63.69
N MET A 25 -1.61 8.93 64.05
CA MET A 25 -1.96 9.85 65.14
C MET A 25 -2.02 11.31 64.69
N ALA A 26 -2.70 11.61 63.57
CA ALA A 26 -3.07 12.99 63.29
C ALA A 26 -4.27 13.14 62.34
N ARG A 27 -5.38 13.56 62.98
CA ARG A 27 -6.39 14.53 62.51
C ARG A 27 -7.49 14.07 61.57
N LEU A 28 -8.68 14.03 62.18
CA LEU A 28 -9.93 14.58 61.68
C LEU A 28 -9.79 16.09 61.39
N SER A 29 -10.31 16.56 60.26
CA SER A 29 -11.21 17.72 60.18
C SER A 29 -11.69 17.91 58.74
N SER A 30 -12.98 18.18 58.60
CA SER A 30 -13.73 18.33 57.35
C SER A 30 -13.97 19.81 56.99
N HIS A 31 -14.18 20.05 55.69
CA HIS A 31 -14.70 21.25 54.97
C HIS A 31 -13.68 22.15 54.26
N ASP A 32 -13.71 22.15 52.91
CA ASP A 32 -14.47 23.15 52.11
C ASP A 32 -14.53 22.75 50.62
N GLY A 33 -15.71 22.79 50.01
CA GLY A 33 -16.11 21.84 48.94
C GLY A 33 -15.47 21.92 47.55
N ASP A 34 -14.69 22.96 47.20
CA ASP A 34 -14.18 23.11 45.82
C ASP A 34 -12.80 23.77 45.73
N GLY A 35 -12.61 24.92 46.38
CA GLY A 35 -11.30 25.58 46.44
C GLY A 35 -10.22 24.76 47.17
N SER A 36 -10.60 24.00 48.21
CA SER A 36 -9.66 23.10 48.90
C SER A 36 -9.29 21.89 48.04
N ARG A 37 -10.19 21.43 47.16
CA ARG A 37 -9.92 20.30 46.25
C ARG A 37 -8.91 20.67 45.17
N LEU A 38 -8.98 21.89 44.63
CA LEU A 38 -8.02 22.39 43.64
C LEU A 38 -6.63 22.60 44.26
N VAL A 39 -6.55 23.22 45.44
CA VAL A 39 -5.28 23.39 46.17
C VAL A 39 -4.67 22.03 46.54
N TRP A 40 -5.51 21.08 46.98
CA TRP A 40 -5.08 19.72 47.26
C TRP A 40 -4.60 18.97 46.01
N ALA A 41 -5.26 19.18 44.86
CA ALA A 41 -4.85 18.61 43.58
C ALA A 41 -3.49 19.19 43.13
N GLU A 42 -3.28 20.50 43.26
CA GLU A 42 -2.03 21.16 42.91
C GLU A 42 -0.85 20.65 43.76
N GLU A 43 -1.05 20.50 45.08
CA GLU A 43 -0.03 19.95 45.98
C GLU A 43 0.32 18.48 45.64
N GLU A 44 -0.69 17.66 45.35
CA GLU A 44 -0.49 16.25 45.01
C GLU A 44 0.18 16.09 43.63
N ILE A 45 -0.23 16.90 42.63
CA ILE A 45 0.42 16.97 41.31
C ILE A 45 1.88 17.40 41.46
N THR A 46 2.15 18.45 42.25
CA THR A 46 3.52 18.95 42.47
C THR A 46 4.39 17.87 43.13
N ARG A 47 3.85 17.15 44.13
CA ARG A 47 4.54 16.03 44.76
C ARG A 47 4.82 14.89 43.78
N ALA A 48 3.84 14.47 42.99
CA ALA A 48 4.01 13.43 41.99
C ALA A 48 5.04 13.83 40.92
N MET A 49 4.96 15.07 40.41
CA MET A 49 5.91 15.61 39.44
C MET A 49 7.34 15.70 39.99
N ALA A 50 7.52 16.04 41.27
CA ALA A 50 8.82 16.02 41.92
C ALA A 50 9.43 14.61 41.99
N VAL A 51 8.60 13.58 42.20
CA VAL A 51 9.04 12.17 42.17
C VAL A 51 9.45 11.76 40.76
N VAL A 52 8.58 12.01 39.78
CA VAL A 52 8.85 11.69 38.36
C VAL A 52 10.13 12.36 37.85
N ARG A 53 10.38 13.62 38.24
CA ARG A 53 11.64 14.33 37.92
C ARG A 53 12.86 13.67 38.57
N ARG A 54 12.78 13.34 39.86
CA ARG A 54 13.87 12.68 40.59
C ARG A 54 14.24 11.34 39.97
N GLU A 55 13.24 10.52 39.66
CA GLU A 55 13.43 9.20 39.05
C GLU A 55 13.88 9.28 37.59
N THR A 56 13.52 10.36 36.89
CA THR A 56 14.06 10.68 35.57
C THR A 56 15.54 11.02 35.65
N SER A 57 15.96 11.86 36.59
CA SER A 57 17.36 12.23 36.78
C SER A 57 18.23 11.06 37.25
N SER A 58 17.66 10.11 38.02
CA SER A 58 18.37 8.90 38.46
C SER A 58 18.34 7.76 37.44
N GLY A 59 17.63 7.92 36.31
CA GLY A 59 17.50 6.88 35.28
C GLY A 59 16.67 5.66 35.68
N THR A 60 15.97 5.71 36.82
CA THR A 60 15.20 4.57 37.38
C THR A 60 13.74 4.53 36.92
N LEU A 61 13.22 5.63 36.38
CA LEU A 61 11.82 5.68 35.92
C LEU A 61 11.61 4.83 34.67
N THR A 62 10.89 3.72 34.82
CA THR A 62 10.45 2.85 33.73
C THR A 62 9.22 3.42 33.01
N LEU A 63 8.94 2.93 31.80
CA LEU A 63 7.72 3.33 31.07
C LEU A 63 6.45 2.87 31.80
N GLY A 64 6.46 1.66 32.40
CA GLY A 64 5.36 1.18 33.24
C GLY A 64 5.12 2.02 34.49
N GLY A 65 6.20 2.49 35.14
CA GLY A 65 6.10 3.40 36.29
C GLY A 65 5.52 4.76 35.92
N LEU A 66 5.97 5.33 34.78
CA LEU A 66 5.40 6.57 34.24
C LEU A 66 3.89 6.43 33.98
N ILE A 67 3.47 5.35 33.32
CA ILE A 67 2.05 5.10 33.03
C ILE A 67 1.26 5.04 34.34
N CYS A 68 1.72 4.26 35.32
CA CYS A 68 1.04 4.09 36.59
C CYS A 68 0.84 5.41 37.35
N GLU A 69 1.86 6.28 37.38
CA GLU A 69 1.76 7.59 38.04
C GLU A 69 0.75 8.51 37.35
N PHE A 70 0.80 8.62 36.03
CA PHE A 70 -0.10 9.50 35.28
C PHE A 70 -1.53 8.95 35.21
N GLU A 71 -1.73 7.63 35.19
CA GLU A 71 -3.06 7.01 35.33
C GLU A 71 -3.67 7.34 36.69
N GLN A 72 -2.92 7.20 37.79
CA GLN A 72 -3.40 7.54 39.12
C GLN A 72 -3.73 9.03 39.27
N LEU A 73 -2.94 9.91 38.65
CA LEU A 73 -3.22 11.35 38.64
C LEU A 73 -4.50 11.67 37.85
N LYS A 74 -4.70 11.04 36.69
CA LYS A 74 -5.88 11.22 35.84
C LYS A 74 -7.16 10.70 36.53
N GLU A 75 -7.07 9.56 37.23
CA GLU A 75 -8.20 8.97 37.96
C GLU A 75 -8.59 9.82 39.18
N LYS A 76 -7.61 10.32 39.94
CA LYS A 76 -7.88 11.12 41.15
C LYS A 76 -8.31 12.55 40.86
N PHE A 77 -7.76 13.16 39.80
CA PHE A 77 -7.95 14.59 39.51
C PHE A 77 -8.13 14.86 38.00
N PRO A 78 -9.23 14.40 37.38
CA PRO A 78 -9.42 14.52 35.92
C PRO A 78 -9.48 15.97 35.43
N GLU A 79 -10.16 16.88 36.14
CA GLU A 79 -10.26 18.28 35.75
C GLU A 79 -8.93 19.03 35.85
N ALA A 80 -8.18 18.78 36.93
CA ALA A 80 -6.83 19.32 37.10
C ALA A 80 -5.88 18.74 36.04
N TYR A 81 -6.02 17.46 35.68
CA TYR A 81 -5.21 16.81 34.66
C TYR A 81 -5.29 17.53 33.32
N GLY A 82 -6.51 17.88 32.89
CA GLY A 82 -6.74 18.67 31.67
C GLY A 82 -6.29 20.13 31.82
N THR A 83 -6.62 20.79 32.95
CA THR A 83 -6.26 22.20 33.21
C THR A 83 -4.74 22.42 33.18
N TYR A 84 -3.96 21.53 33.80
CA TYR A 84 -2.51 21.58 33.81
C TYR A 84 -1.87 20.88 32.60
N ARG A 85 -2.67 20.38 31.64
CA ARG A 85 -2.23 19.73 30.40
C ARG A 85 -1.23 18.61 30.67
N LEU A 86 -1.51 17.78 31.67
CA LEU A 86 -0.60 16.74 32.15
C LEU A 86 -0.33 15.67 31.08
N ALA A 87 -1.25 15.43 30.15
CA ALA A 87 -0.99 14.55 29.00
C ALA A 87 0.24 14.98 28.17
N TYR A 88 0.42 16.27 27.92
CA TYR A 88 1.58 16.76 27.16
C TYR A 88 2.89 16.53 27.93
N THR A 89 2.84 16.68 29.25
CA THR A 89 3.99 16.40 30.11
C THR A 89 4.32 14.91 30.13
N ALA A 90 3.30 14.04 30.24
CA ALA A 90 3.46 12.59 30.12
C ALA A 90 4.08 12.20 28.78
N GLY A 91 3.59 12.77 27.67
CA GLY A 91 4.11 12.53 26.32
C GLY A 91 5.59 12.89 26.19
N ARG A 92 5.98 14.07 26.67
CA ARG A 92 7.39 14.52 26.69
C ARG A 92 8.30 13.61 27.52
N LEU A 93 7.81 13.05 28.61
CA LEU A 93 8.57 12.12 29.46
C LEU A 93 8.59 10.69 28.91
N ALA A 94 7.57 10.30 28.16
CA ALA A 94 7.48 9.00 27.49
C ALA A 94 8.38 8.94 26.24
N ALA A 95 8.48 10.03 25.47
CA ALA A 95 9.19 10.05 24.18
C ALA A 95 10.66 9.56 24.24
N PRO A 96 11.49 9.93 25.24
CA PRO A 96 12.86 9.41 25.38
C PRO A 96 12.93 7.94 25.82
N ARG A 97 11.84 7.40 26.39
CA ARG A 97 11.73 6.04 26.95
C ARG A 97 11.14 5.04 25.97
N LEU A 98 10.56 5.51 24.87
CA LEU A 98 10.24 4.70 23.70
C LEU A 98 11.51 4.36 22.92
N HIS A 99 12.48 3.81 23.64
CA HIS A 99 13.77 3.34 23.17
C HIS A 99 13.69 2.36 21.98
N PRO A 100 12.66 1.49 21.87
CA PRO A 100 12.46 0.66 20.67
C PRO A 100 12.13 1.47 19.41
N LEU A 101 11.68 2.72 19.56
CA LEU A 101 11.29 3.59 18.45
C LEU A 101 12.38 4.63 18.13
N ARG A 102 13.50 4.66 18.88
CA ARG A 102 14.58 5.64 18.66
C ARG A 102 15.90 4.92 18.34
N PRO A 103 16.61 5.31 17.27
CA PRO A 103 17.87 4.69 16.89
C PRO A 103 18.98 5.16 17.83
N LYS A 104 19.20 4.51 18.98
CA LYS A 104 20.37 4.84 19.81
C LYS A 104 21.67 4.20 19.29
N HIS A 105 21.60 3.18 18.44
CA HIS A 105 22.78 2.48 17.90
C HIS A 105 22.59 1.93 16.46
N GLY A 106 21.73 2.57 15.66
CA GLY A 106 21.60 2.27 14.22
C GLY A 106 21.00 0.90 13.86
N ARG A 107 20.29 0.21 14.76
CA ARG A 107 19.82 -1.16 14.48
C ARG A 107 18.45 -1.54 15.07
N TRP A 108 17.49 -0.62 15.03
CA TRP A 108 16.09 -1.01 15.09
C TRP A 108 15.28 -0.27 14.04
N ASP A 109 14.76 -1.05 13.09
CA ASP A 109 13.94 -0.60 11.99
C ASP A 109 12.49 -0.96 12.32
N LEU A 110 11.64 0.06 12.49
CA LEU A 110 10.22 -0.12 12.79
C LEU A 110 9.50 -0.98 11.74
N LEU A 111 9.99 -0.99 10.50
CA LEU A 111 9.46 -1.77 9.40
C LEU A 111 9.86 -3.25 9.51
N GLN A 112 11.03 -3.55 10.08
CA GLN A 112 11.53 -4.92 10.26
C GLN A 112 10.83 -5.67 11.40
N ARG A 113 10.49 -4.98 12.49
CA ARG A 113 9.78 -5.56 13.64
C ARG A 113 8.63 -4.65 14.07
N PRO A 114 7.53 -4.61 13.30
CA PRO A 114 6.37 -3.80 13.66
C PRO A 114 5.62 -4.36 14.88
N ALA A 115 5.84 -5.63 15.24
CA ALA A 115 5.19 -6.28 16.38
C ALA A 115 5.72 -5.78 17.74
N GLY A 116 4.82 -5.60 18.71
CA GLY A 116 5.13 -5.18 20.08
C GLY A 116 5.25 -3.66 20.28
N ALA A 117 5.70 -2.92 19.27
CA ALA A 117 5.76 -1.45 19.32
C ALA A 117 4.38 -0.75 19.41
N PRO A 118 3.33 -1.17 18.67
CA PRO A 118 1.99 -0.61 18.84
C PRO A 118 1.46 -0.80 20.25
N ALA A 119 1.72 -1.94 20.89
CA ALA A 119 1.26 -2.21 22.26
C ALA A 119 1.87 -1.23 23.28
N LEU A 120 3.12 -0.79 23.08
CA LEU A 120 3.74 0.24 23.92
C LEU A 120 3.04 1.58 23.74
N VAL A 121 2.77 1.97 22.50
CA VAL A 121 2.09 3.22 22.18
C VAL A 121 0.63 3.20 22.67
N GLN A 122 -0.05 2.07 22.50
CA GLN A 122 -1.43 1.88 22.94
C GLN A 122 -1.55 1.92 24.47
N SER A 123 -0.57 1.41 25.20
CA SER A 123 -0.55 1.54 26.67
C SER A 123 -0.40 3.00 27.15
N LEU A 124 0.12 3.90 26.31
CA LEU A 124 0.18 5.33 26.59
C LEU A 124 -1.10 6.07 26.16
N ARG A 125 -1.97 5.45 25.35
CA ARG A 125 -3.17 6.12 24.83
C ARG A 125 -4.04 6.70 25.95
N ASN A 126 -4.30 5.92 27.00
CA ASN A 126 -5.15 6.33 28.11
C ASN A 126 -4.67 7.60 28.84
N ILE A 127 -3.36 7.79 28.99
CA ILE A 127 -2.80 8.96 29.70
C ILE A 127 -2.57 10.16 28.77
N LEU A 128 -2.52 9.94 27.46
CA LEU A 128 -2.19 10.97 26.46
C LEU A 128 -3.40 11.46 25.66
N GLU A 129 -4.46 10.67 25.61
CA GLU A 129 -5.72 11.02 24.97
C GLU A 129 -6.53 11.89 25.94
N GLU A 130 -6.66 13.14 25.57
CA GLU A 130 -7.53 14.15 26.16
C GLU A 130 -8.49 14.61 25.08
N ASP A 131 -9.68 15.08 25.47
CA ASP A 131 -10.58 15.82 24.59
C ASP A 131 -9.92 17.17 24.24
N ALA A 132 -8.96 17.11 23.33
CA ALA A 132 -8.29 18.29 22.83
C ALA A 132 -9.33 19.10 22.03
N PRO A 133 -9.40 20.43 22.21
CA PRO A 133 -10.23 21.26 21.36
C PRO A 133 -9.82 21.04 19.90
N GLU A 134 -10.76 21.08 18.96
CA GLU A 134 -10.55 20.72 17.54
C GLU A 134 -9.35 21.42 16.88
N SER A 135 -8.94 22.58 17.41
CA SER A 135 -7.79 23.37 16.94
C SER A 135 -6.41 22.89 17.43
N ALA A 136 -6.33 21.99 18.42
CA ALA A 136 -5.06 21.57 19.03
C ALA A 136 -4.81 20.08 18.80
N MET A 137 -3.57 19.73 18.41
CA MET A 137 -3.16 18.32 18.36
C MET A 137 -3.13 17.73 19.78
N SER A 138 -3.71 16.54 19.94
CA SER A 138 -3.62 15.78 21.18
C SER A 138 -2.17 15.42 21.51
N ALA A 139 -1.86 15.26 22.80
CA ALA A 139 -0.54 14.83 23.25
C ALA A 139 -0.14 13.47 22.65
N TYR A 140 -1.12 12.59 22.42
CA TYR A 140 -0.93 11.33 21.70
C TYR A 140 -0.46 11.56 20.26
N THR A 141 -1.13 12.45 19.51
CA THR A 141 -0.76 12.76 18.13
C THR A 141 0.65 13.36 18.03
N LEU A 142 1.01 14.25 18.96
CA LEU A 142 2.36 14.81 19.04
C LEU A 142 3.41 13.72 19.29
N LEU A 143 3.16 12.81 20.24
CA LEU A 143 4.08 11.72 20.53
C LEU A 143 4.32 10.83 19.29
N ILE A 144 3.25 10.50 18.55
CA ILE A 144 3.36 9.74 17.30
C ILE A 144 4.20 10.50 16.27
N ASN A 145 3.95 11.79 16.11
CA ASN A 145 4.66 12.63 15.14
C ASN A 145 6.14 12.81 15.49
N ASP A 146 6.48 12.86 16.79
CA ASP A 146 7.85 13.09 17.25
C ASP A 146 8.69 11.81 17.32
N VAL A 147 8.04 10.64 17.38
CA VAL A 147 8.72 9.36 17.64
C VAL A 147 8.52 8.35 16.52
N VAL A 148 7.29 8.16 16.03
CA VAL A 148 6.99 7.12 15.03
C VAL A 148 7.31 7.62 13.62
N LEU A 149 6.83 8.81 13.25
CA LEU A 149 7.02 9.34 11.89
C LEU A 149 8.49 9.50 11.47
N PRO A 150 9.39 10.06 12.30
CA PRO A 150 10.79 10.21 11.92
C PRO A 150 11.47 8.85 11.76
N SER A 151 11.06 7.87 12.55
CA SER A 151 11.61 6.51 12.51
C SER A 151 11.14 5.75 11.27
N VAL A 152 9.87 5.85 10.89
CA VAL A 152 9.36 5.29 9.62
C VAL A 152 10.08 5.91 8.41
N ARG A 153 10.35 7.22 8.45
CA ARG A 153 11.10 7.93 7.38
C ARG A 153 12.57 7.52 7.30
N ALA A 154 13.21 7.26 8.44
CA ALA A 154 14.60 6.87 8.49
C ALA A 154 14.81 5.38 8.13
N SER A 155 13.74 4.58 8.18
CA SER A 155 13.78 3.16 7.86
C SER A 155 13.89 2.92 6.35
N PRO A 156 14.94 2.23 5.88
CA PRO A 156 15.05 1.87 4.47
C PRO A 156 14.01 0.81 4.14
N TRP A 157 13.27 1.01 3.05
CA TRP A 157 12.39 -0.01 2.49
C TRP A 157 12.49 0.02 0.96
N ASN A 158 12.19 -1.09 0.33
CA ASN A 158 12.25 -1.21 -1.12
C ASN A 158 10.83 -1.29 -1.68
N VAL A 159 10.47 -0.35 -2.54
CA VAL A 159 9.19 -0.33 -3.26
C VAL A 159 8.94 -1.60 -4.08
N THR A 160 9.98 -2.24 -4.62
CA THR A 160 9.83 -3.50 -5.38
C THR A 160 9.54 -4.71 -4.49
N ASN A 161 9.67 -4.57 -3.17
CA ASN A 161 9.34 -5.55 -2.14
C ASN A 161 8.58 -4.82 -1.02
N PRO A 162 7.32 -4.39 -1.30
CA PRO A 162 6.58 -3.50 -0.42
C PRO A 162 6.11 -4.17 0.88
N GLU A 163 6.31 -5.48 1.04
CA GLU A 163 5.85 -6.31 2.16
C GLU A 163 6.20 -5.72 3.53
N GLN A 164 7.39 -5.16 3.69
CA GLN A 164 7.83 -4.57 4.97
C GLN A 164 6.98 -3.36 5.35
N MET A 165 6.74 -2.45 4.40
CA MET A 165 5.94 -1.25 4.60
C MET A 165 4.45 -1.60 4.77
N LEU A 166 3.92 -2.51 3.94
CA LEU A 166 2.52 -2.93 4.03
C LEU A 166 2.23 -3.61 5.37
N ARG A 167 3.12 -4.50 5.83
CA ARG A 167 2.99 -5.13 7.15
C ARG A 167 2.99 -4.08 8.27
N PHE A 168 3.80 -3.03 8.15
CA PHE A 168 3.77 -1.91 9.08
C PHE A 168 2.40 -1.21 9.05
N VAL A 169 1.92 -0.80 7.88
CA VAL A 169 0.62 -0.11 7.72
C VAL A 169 -0.51 -0.93 8.34
N GLU A 170 -0.56 -2.24 8.08
CA GLU A 170 -1.63 -3.09 8.61
C GLU A 170 -1.55 -3.34 10.11
N THR A 171 -0.34 -3.40 10.65
CA THR A 171 -0.13 -3.57 12.10
C THR A 171 -0.47 -2.28 12.86
N TRP A 172 -0.28 -1.12 12.23
CA TRP A 172 -0.37 0.18 12.89
C TRP A 172 -1.66 0.96 12.58
N LYS A 173 -2.50 0.51 11.65
CA LYS A 173 -3.71 1.25 11.22
C LYS A 173 -4.66 1.68 12.34
N ASP A 174 -4.85 0.84 13.35
CA ASP A 174 -5.74 1.15 14.49
C ASP A 174 -5.04 1.96 15.59
N ASN A 175 -3.70 2.04 15.52
CA ASN A 175 -2.86 2.68 16.52
C ASN A 175 -2.40 4.08 16.11
N LEU A 176 -2.41 4.41 14.82
CA LEU A 176 -2.01 5.71 14.32
C LEU A 176 -3.18 6.69 14.26
N PRO A 177 -2.97 7.96 14.64
CA PRO A 177 -3.89 9.03 14.28
C PRO A 177 -4.11 9.07 12.76
N PRO A 178 -5.31 9.39 12.28
CA PRO A 178 -5.59 9.47 10.85
C PRO A 178 -4.64 10.41 10.08
N SER A 179 -4.22 11.50 10.73
CA SER A 179 -3.25 12.46 10.19
C SER A 179 -1.86 11.84 9.97
N ALA A 180 -1.38 11.04 10.93
CA ALA A 180 -0.10 10.35 10.85
C ALA A 180 -0.12 9.25 9.78
N MET A 181 -1.19 8.45 9.70
CA MET A 181 -1.35 7.45 8.64
C MET A 181 -1.35 8.11 7.25
N ARG A 182 -2.14 9.18 7.08
CA ARG A 182 -2.17 9.94 5.83
C ARG A 182 -0.78 10.45 5.45
N PHE A 183 -0.03 10.97 6.41
CA PHE A 183 1.32 11.47 6.19
C PHE A 183 2.29 10.36 5.77
N ILE A 184 2.25 9.18 6.40
CA ILE A 184 3.10 8.04 5.98
C ILE A 184 2.79 7.66 4.53
N LEU A 185 1.51 7.53 4.21
CA LEU A 185 1.09 7.19 2.86
C LEU A 185 1.51 8.25 1.83
N GLN A 186 1.32 9.55 2.12
CA GLN A 186 1.57 10.63 1.16
C GLN A 186 3.02 11.11 1.09
N GLU A 187 3.75 11.12 2.20
CA GLU A 187 5.07 11.73 2.30
C GLU A 187 6.21 10.69 2.42
N VAL A 188 5.87 9.41 2.55
CA VAL A 188 6.86 8.32 2.63
C VAL A 188 6.60 7.28 1.52
N VAL A 189 5.37 6.78 1.41
CA VAL A 189 5.07 5.72 0.42
C VAL A 189 4.95 6.28 -1.00
N MET A 190 4.19 7.37 -1.19
CA MET A 190 3.98 7.96 -2.52
C MET A 190 5.25 8.43 -3.24
N PRO A 191 6.20 9.14 -2.59
CA PRO A 191 7.41 9.59 -3.29
C PRO A 191 8.25 8.43 -3.82
N GLU A 192 8.36 7.34 -3.06
CA GLU A 192 9.07 6.12 -3.47
C GLU A 192 8.36 5.43 -4.63
N LEU A 193 7.01 5.35 -4.61
CA LEU A 193 6.24 4.81 -5.74
C LEU A 193 6.43 5.63 -7.03
N VAL A 194 6.47 6.96 -6.92
CA VAL A 194 6.71 7.84 -8.07
C VAL A 194 8.14 7.66 -8.59
N ALA A 195 9.14 7.65 -7.72
CA ALA A 195 10.54 7.42 -8.11
C ALA A 195 10.75 6.05 -8.76
N ALA A 196 10.07 5.01 -8.25
CA ALA A 196 10.05 3.68 -8.85
C ALA A 196 9.41 3.71 -10.24
N ALA A 197 8.30 4.42 -10.41
CA ALA A 197 7.62 4.58 -11.68
C ALA A 197 8.46 5.32 -12.73
N GLU A 198 9.20 6.35 -12.31
CA GLU A 198 10.10 7.11 -13.18
C GLU A 198 11.33 6.31 -13.62
N SER A 199 11.79 5.36 -12.78
CA SER A 199 12.93 4.49 -13.08
C SER A 199 12.54 3.15 -13.74
N TRP A 200 11.25 2.84 -13.75
CA TRP A 200 10.71 1.62 -14.34
C TRP A 200 10.92 1.58 -15.86
N SER A 201 11.16 0.38 -16.39
CA SER A 201 11.23 0.17 -17.83
C SER A 201 10.68 -1.18 -18.26
N PRO A 202 9.86 -1.22 -19.33
CA PRO A 202 9.32 -2.45 -19.89
C PRO A 202 10.36 -3.35 -20.58
N VAL A 203 11.63 -2.94 -20.65
CA VAL A 203 12.67 -3.65 -21.40
C VAL A 203 13.66 -4.38 -20.49
N TRP A 204 14.05 -3.78 -19.37
CA TRP A 204 15.14 -4.30 -18.51
C TRP A 204 14.70 -4.68 -17.10
N TRP A 205 13.48 -4.33 -16.69
CA TRP A 205 12.95 -4.82 -15.41
C TRP A 205 12.43 -6.24 -15.58
N THR A 206 12.82 -7.13 -14.67
CA THR A 206 12.40 -8.55 -14.70
C THR A 206 11.01 -8.75 -14.13
N GLU A 207 10.64 -7.95 -13.12
CA GLU A 207 9.33 -8.02 -12.48
C GLU A 207 8.34 -7.09 -13.18
N PRO A 208 7.08 -7.54 -13.43
CA PRO A 208 6.05 -6.68 -13.98
C PRO A 208 5.83 -5.45 -13.08
N GLY A 209 5.75 -4.27 -13.69
CA GLY A 209 5.58 -3.01 -12.95
C GLY A 209 4.32 -2.97 -12.07
N SER A 210 3.28 -3.69 -12.48
CA SER A 210 2.04 -3.84 -11.71
C SER A 210 2.25 -4.51 -10.34
N VAL A 211 3.28 -5.36 -10.16
CA VAL A 211 3.49 -6.15 -8.92
C VAL A 211 3.80 -5.26 -7.72
N TRP A 212 4.52 -4.17 -7.91
CA TRP A 212 4.90 -3.27 -6.81
C TRP A 212 3.90 -2.11 -6.59
N VAL A 213 3.10 -1.76 -7.60
CA VAL A 213 2.03 -0.74 -7.45
C VAL A 213 0.78 -1.33 -6.81
N SER A 214 0.33 -2.50 -7.29
CA SER A 214 -0.97 -3.08 -6.92
C SER A 214 -1.18 -3.25 -5.41
N PRO A 215 -0.18 -3.71 -4.64
CA PRO A 215 -0.32 -3.87 -3.18
C PRO A 215 -0.59 -2.55 -2.45
N SER A 216 -0.23 -1.40 -3.02
CA SER A 216 -0.41 -0.09 -2.40
C SER A 216 -1.80 0.51 -2.68
N ILE A 217 -2.52 0.00 -3.70
CA ILE A 217 -3.84 0.49 -4.12
C ILE A 217 -4.88 0.44 -2.99
N PRO A 218 -5.03 -0.66 -2.22
CA PRO A 218 -6.02 -0.72 -1.15
C PRO A 218 -5.83 0.34 -0.05
N HIS A 219 -4.61 0.84 0.14
CA HIS A 219 -4.27 1.80 1.19
C HIS A 219 -4.31 3.25 0.70
N LEU A 220 -3.89 3.51 -0.54
CA LEU A 220 -3.83 4.85 -1.12
C LEU A 220 -5.11 5.24 -1.89
N GLY A 221 -5.78 4.24 -2.45
CA GLY A 221 -6.86 4.41 -3.43
C GLY A 221 -6.31 4.81 -4.81
N LEU A 222 -7.01 4.35 -5.87
CA LEU A 222 -6.64 4.62 -7.26
C LEU A 222 -6.50 6.13 -7.56
N GLY A 223 -7.41 6.95 -7.04
CA GLY A 223 -7.42 8.40 -7.32
C GLY A 223 -6.20 9.18 -6.81
N ARG A 224 -5.38 8.60 -5.93
CA ARG A 224 -4.17 9.25 -5.39
C ARG A 224 -2.89 8.86 -6.11
N LEU A 225 -2.95 7.90 -7.03
CA LEU A 225 -1.80 7.39 -7.78
C LEU A 225 -1.52 8.17 -9.07
N HIS A 226 -2.12 9.36 -9.25
CA HIS A 226 -1.98 10.15 -10.47
C HIS A 226 -0.51 10.38 -10.89
N GLY A 227 0.38 10.71 -9.93
CA GLY A 227 1.81 10.89 -10.21
C GLY A 227 2.48 9.61 -10.75
N VAL A 228 2.13 8.46 -10.18
CA VAL A 228 2.61 7.14 -10.64
C VAL A 228 2.08 6.87 -12.06
N TYR A 229 0.80 7.13 -12.33
CA TYR A 229 0.21 6.92 -13.64
C TYR A 229 0.85 7.78 -14.72
N VAL A 230 1.16 9.04 -14.42
CA VAL A 230 1.84 9.96 -15.35
C VAL A 230 3.25 9.45 -15.67
N ALA A 231 4.02 9.02 -14.68
CA ALA A 231 5.36 8.47 -14.87
C ALA A 231 5.33 7.20 -15.73
N ILE A 232 4.51 6.21 -15.37
CA ILE A 232 4.35 4.96 -16.14
C ILE A 232 3.87 5.25 -17.57
N THR A 233 2.88 6.15 -17.75
CA THR A 233 2.38 6.53 -19.08
C THR A 233 3.47 7.15 -19.94
N THR A 234 4.34 7.96 -19.34
CA THR A 234 5.46 8.60 -20.03
C THR A 234 6.46 7.55 -20.52
N GLU A 235 6.81 6.59 -19.67
CA GLU A 235 7.72 5.50 -20.02
C GLU A 235 7.13 4.56 -21.07
N LEU A 236 5.86 4.17 -20.93
CA LEU A 236 5.15 3.37 -21.91
C LEU A 236 5.04 4.08 -23.26
N ARG A 237 4.74 5.38 -23.28
CA ARG A 237 4.71 6.20 -24.50
C ARG A 237 6.08 6.23 -25.18
N ARG A 238 7.14 6.48 -24.40
CA ARG A 238 8.53 6.51 -24.90
C ARG A 238 8.90 5.16 -25.49
N TRP A 239 8.55 4.07 -24.81
CA TRP A 239 8.78 2.71 -25.28
C TRP A 239 8.00 2.43 -26.56
N MET A 240 6.69 2.68 -26.63
CA MET A 240 5.86 2.38 -27.81
C MET A 240 6.12 3.28 -29.03
N LYS A 241 6.80 4.41 -28.87
CA LYS A 241 7.02 5.37 -29.96
C LYS A 241 7.70 4.70 -31.17
N GLY A 242 7.04 4.77 -32.32
CA GLY A 242 7.53 4.22 -33.58
C GLY A 242 7.43 2.69 -33.71
N ARG A 243 6.96 1.99 -32.68
CA ARG A 243 6.77 0.53 -32.70
C ARG A 243 5.39 0.11 -33.18
N ASP A 244 5.25 -1.18 -33.47
CA ASP A 244 4.01 -1.84 -33.85
C ASP A 244 3.68 -2.99 -32.86
N VAL A 245 2.58 -3.72 -33.08
CA VAL A 245 2.17 -4.83 -32.20
C VAL A 245 3.14 -6.03 -32.18
N THR A 246 4.10 -6.10 -33.10
CA THR A 246 5.11 -7.17 -33.15
C THR A 246 6.31 -6.84 -32.27
N GLN A 247 6.59 -5.55 -32.09
CA GLN A 247 7.73 -5.03 -31.32
C GLN A 247 7.36 -4.63 -29.89
N CYS A 248 6.07 -4.45 -29.61
CA CYS A 248 5.55 -4.23 -28.26
C CYS A 248 4.99 -5.53 -27.70
N ALA A 249 5.49 -5.96 -26.55
CA ALA A 249 4.92 -7.09 -25.83
C ALA A 249 3.57 -6.70 -25.23
N TYR A 250 2.53 -7.49 -25.50
CA TYR A 250 1.17 -7.28 -24.98
C TYR A 250 1.14 -7.24 -23.45
N SER A 251 1.89 -8.12 -22.78
CA SER A 251 1.95 -8.23 -21.32
C SER A 251 2.40 -6.93 -20.65
N GLU A 252 3.35 -6.23 -21.27
CA GLU A 252 3.92 -5.00 -20.72
C GLU A 252 2.89 -3.88 -20.61
N VAL A 253 1.88 -3.89 -21.49
CA VAL A 253 0.79 -2.92 -21.49
C VAL A 253 -0.40 -3.43 -20.69
N SER A 254 -0.79 -4.69 -20.88
CA SER A 254 -2.02 -5.25 -20.29
C SER A 254 -1.98 -5.29 -18.76
N GLN A 255 -0.80 -5.41 -18.16
CA GLN A 255 -0.62 -5.42 -16.71
C GLN A 255 -1.14 -4.16 -16.00
N TRP A 256 -1.23 -3.04 -16.73
CA TRP A 256 -1.67 -1.75 -16.17
C TRP A 256 -3.18 -1.54 -16.21
N LYS A 257 -3.92 -2.44 -16.86
CA LYS A 257 -5.38 -2.32 -17.04
C LYS A 257 -6.16 -2.27 -15.73
N ASP A 258 -5.73 -3.08 -14.76
CA ASP A 258 -6.39 -3.17 -13.44
C ASP A 258 -5.74 -2.24 -12.40
N VAL A 259 -4.64 -1.58 -12.76
CA VAL A 259 -3.88 -0.65 -11.90
C VAL A 259 -4.27 0.80 -12.15
N PHE A 260 -4.53 1.17 -13.40
CA PHE A 260 -4.96 2.51 -13.78
C PHE A 260 -6.42 2.70 -13.42
N ASP A 261 -6.79 3.91 -12.99
CA ASP A 261 -8.20 4.25 -12.90
C ASP A 261 -8.86 4.24 -14.30
N PRO A 262 -10.18 3.99 -14.40
CA PRO A 262 -10.84 3.80 -15.68
C PRO A 262 -10.69 4.98 -16.65
N ALA A 263 -10.62 6.22 -16.16
CA ALA A 263 -10.49 7.40 -17.00
C ALA A 263 -9.08 7.52 -17.58
N THR A 264 -8.06 7.36 -16.74
CA THR A 264 -6.66 7.37 -17.18
C THR A 264 -6.34 6.19 -18.11
N TRP A 265 -6.87 5.00 -17.83
CA TRP A 265 -6.73 3.85 -18.72
C TRP A 265 -7.33 4.12 -20.10
N ASP A 266 -8.53 4.71 -20.14
CA ASP A 266 -9.19 5.02 -21.40
C ASP A 266 -8.42 6.04 -22.25
N GLU A 267 -7.96 7.12 -21.62
CA GLU A 267 -7.14 8.13 -22.27
C GLU A 267 -5.82 7.52 -22.80
N PHE A 268 -5.17 6.69 -21.99
CA PHE A 268 -3.96 5.98 -22.38
C PHE A 268 -4.20 5.06 -23.59
N VAL A 269 -5.30 4.31 -23.59
CA VAL A 269 -5.66 3.44 -24.70
C VAL A 269 -5.90 4.25 -25.97
N GLN A 270 -6.65 5.35 -25.88
CA GLN A 270 -6.94 6.21 -27.02
C GLN A 270 -5.66 6.83 -27.60
N ARG A 271 -4.77 7.34 -26.75
CA ARG A 271 -3.60 8.12 -27.17
C ARG A 271 -2.38 7.28 -27.51
N GLN A 272 -2.20 6.11 -26.89
CA GLN A 272 -0.97 5.32 -27.00
C GLN A 272 -1.21 3.94 -27.63
N VAL A 273 -2.24 3.21 -27.22
CA VAL A 273 -2.50 1.84 -27.71
C VAL A 273 -3.14 1.86 -29.10
N LEU A 274 -4.15 2.71 -29.32
CA LEU A 274 -4.90 2.77 -30.57
C LEU A 274 -4.02 3.10 -31.79
N PRO A 275 -3.04 4.04 -31.72
CA PRO A 275 -2.11 4.28 -32.83
C PRO A 275 -1.24 3.07 -33.19
N VAL A 276 -0.80 2.29 -32.20
CA VAL A 276 0.00 1.06 -32.44
C VAL A 276 -0.83 0.02 -33.19
N VAL A 277 -2.07 -0.22 -32.74
CA VAL A 277 -3.02 -1.12 -33.41
C VAL A 277 -3.34 -0.63 -34.83
N SER A 278 -3.59 0.67 -34.99
CA SER A 278 -3.93 1.27 -36.28
C SER A 278 -2.80 1.15 -37.29
N ARG A 279 -1.54 1.35 -36.87
CA ARG A 279 -0.34 1.17 -37.71
C ARG A 279 -0.22 -0.27 -38.18
N SER A 280 -0.34 -1.24 -37.27
CA SER A 280 -0.25 -2.67 -37.62
C SER A 280 -1.33 -3.12 -38.60
N LEU A 281 -2.54 -2.56 -38.53
CA LEU A 281 -3.59 -2.79 -39.53
C LEU A 281 -3.35 -2.07 -40.86
N GLN A 282 -2.72 -0.89 -40.81
CA GLN A 282 -2.33 -0.16 -42.02
C GLN A 282 -1.23 -0.89 -42.79
N ASP A 283 -0.31 -1.55 -42.12
CA ASP A 283 0.77 -2.30 -42.76
C ASP A 283 0.35 -3.74 -43.14
N LEU A 284 -0.77 -4.22 -42.58
CA LEU A 284 -1.33 -5.52 -42.94
C LEU A 284 -1.71 -5.57 -44.43
N SER A 285 -1.08 -6.49 -45.15
CA SER A 285 -1.42 -6.84 -46.52
C SER A 285 -2.27 -8.11 -46.55
N ILE A 286 -3.40 -8.06 -47.25
CA ILE A 286 -4.31 -9.20 -47.42
C ILE A 286 -4.18 -9.68 -48.85
N SER A 287 -3.65 -10.89 -49.03
CA SER A 287 -3.48 -11.50 -50.36
C SER A 287 -4.84 -11.76 -51.00
N PRO A 288 -5.02 -11.46 -52.31
CA PRO A 288 -6.19 -11.86 -53.08
C PRO A 288 -6.40 -13.39 -53.12
N ALA A 289 -5.34 -14.18 -52.95
CA ALA A 289 -5.45 -15.64 -52.84
C ALA A 289 -6.02 -16.10 -51.48
N MET A 290 -6.40 -15.16 -50.60
CA MET A 290 -6.86 -15.39 -49.22
C MET A 290 -5.92 -16.26 -48.38
N THR A 291 -4.63 -16.24 -48.69
CA THR A 291 -3.58 -16.87 -47.90
C THR A 291 -2.94 -15.83 -46.98
N TRP A 292 -2.77 -16.18 -45.71
CA TRP A 292 -2.03 -15.35 -44.76
C TRP A 292 -0.53 -15.57 -44.97
N GLY A 293 0.22 -14.52 -45.29
CA GLY A 293 1.69 -14.59 -45.38
C GLY A 293 2.35 -14.76 -44.01
N ARG A 294 3.64 -15.14 -43.99
CA ARG A 294 4.42 -15.29 -42.72
C ARG A 294 4.49 -14.02 -41.87
N GLY A 295 4.20 -12.84 -42.44
CA GLY A 295 4.14 -11.56 -41.75
C GLY A 295 2.75 -11.13 -41.29
N ASN A 296 1.79 -12.05 -41.16
CA ASN A 296 0.43 -11.70 -40.74
C ASN A 296 0.37 -11.22 -39.28
N THR A 297 0.21 -9.91 -39.10
CA THR A 297 0.07 -9.27 -37.78
C THR A 297 -1.36 -9.32 -37.21
N PHE A 298 -2.35 -9.79 -37.99
CA PHE A 298 -3.76 -9.76 -37.60
C PHE A 298 -4.06 -10.50 -36.28
N PRO A 299 -3.54 -11.72 -36.00
CA PRO A 299 -3.77 -12.39 -34.73
C PRO A 299 -3.23 -11.59 -33.53
N LEU A 300 -2.09 -10.90 -33.69
CA LEU A 300 -1.53 -10.03 -32.66
C LEU A 300 -2.40 -8.79 -32.48
N VAL A 301 -2.85 -8.15 -33.57
CA VAL A 301 -3.81 -7.04 -33.50
C VAL A 301 -5.07 -7.45 -32.73
N MET A 302 -5.63 -8.63 -32.99
CA MET A 302 -6.82 -9.10 -32.30
C MET A 302 -6.58 -9.41 -30.81
N ARG A 303 -5.35 -9.81 -30.44
CA ARG A 303 -4.96 -9.89 -29.03
C ARG A 303 -4.96 -8.51 -28.38
N TRP A 304 -4.36 -7.52 -29.04
CA TRP A 304 -4.33 -6.13 -28.56
C TRP A 304 -5.71 -5.47 -28.52
N ALA A 305 -6.65 -5.91 -29.36
CA ALA A 305 -8.05 -5.47 -29.35
C ALA A 305 -8.74 -5.69 -28.00
N LEU A 306 -8.28 -6.66 -27.18
CA LEU A 306 -8.81 -6.93 -25.83
C LEU A 306 -8.52 -5.78 -24.83
N LEU A 307 -7.58 -4.89 -25.17
CA LEU A 307 -7.27 -3.68 -24.40
C LEU A 307 -8.07 -2.46 -24.88
N VAL A 308 -8.64 -2.52 -26.08
CA VAL A 308 -9.25 -1.37 -26.76
C VAL A 308 -10.77 -1.43 -26.65
N PRO A 309 -11.43 -0.44 -26.05
CA PRO A 309 -12.89 -0.36 -26.07
C PRO A 309 -13.46 -0.40 -27.49
N ALA A 310 -14.60 -1.10 -27.65
CA ALA A 310 -15.22 -1.33 -28.96
C ALA A 310 -15.47 -0.03 -29.75
N ARG A 311 -15.83 1.07 -29.06
CA ARG A 311 -16.05 2.40 -29.66
C ARG A 311 -14.83 2.96 -30.41
N TYR A 312 -13.62 2.55 -30.04
CA TYR A 312 -12.39 2.92 -30.75
C TYR A 312 -11.97 1.84 -31.76
N MET A 313 -12.14 0.57 -31.41
CA MET A 313 -11.70 -0.55 -32.25
C MET A 313 -12.52 -0.68 -33.54
N VAL A 314 -13.85 -0.51 -33.47
CA VAL A 314 -14.76 -0.71 -34.61
C VAL A 314 -14.43 0.25 -35.77
N PRO A 315 -14.33 1.59 -35.56
CA PRO A 315 -13.97 2.51 -36.66
C PRO A 315 -12.59 2.24 -37.27
N VAL A 316 -11.63 1.79 -36.44
CA VAL A 316 -10.28 1.44 -36.93
C VAL A 316 -10.33 0.19 -37.82
N LEU A 317 -11.10 -0.83 -37.43
CA LEU A 317 -11.27 -2.02 -38.26
C LEU A 317 -12.01 -1.70 -39.57
N GLU A 318 -13.07 -0.89 -39.52
CA GLU A 318 -13.81 -0.45 -40.72
C GLU A 318 -12.92 0.27 -41.72
N SER A 319 -12.14 1.24 -41.24
CA SER A 319 -11.30 2.08 -42.08
C SER A 319 -10.02 1.38 -42.58
N LYS A 320 -9.34 0.59 -41.73
CA LYS A 320 -8.00 0.05 -42.04
C LYS A 320 -8.00 -1.41 -42.48
N PHE A 321 -8.95 -2.23 -41.99
CA PHE A 321 -9.00 -3.66 -42.27
C PHE A 321 -10.08 -4.03 -43.29
N PHE A 322 -11.35 -3.70 -43.02
CA PHE A 322 -12.48 -4.18 -43.80
C PHE A 322 -12.47 -3.67 -45.25
N ALA A 323 -11.95 -2.46 -45.50
CA ALA A 323 -11.76 -1.97 -46.87
C ALA A 323 -10.83 -2.89 -47.69
N LYS A 324 -9.66 -3.22 -47.13
CA LYS A 324 -8.68 -4.12 -47.76
C LYS A 324 -9.22 -5.53 -47.90
N TRP A 325 -9.91 -6.01 -46.87
CA TRP A 325 -10.50 -7.34 -46.86
C TRP A 325 -11.58 -7.47 -47.95
N ARG A 326 -12.51 -6.51 -48.04
CA ARG A 326 -13.54 -6.49 -49.09
C ARG A 326 -12.92 -6.47 -50.49
N TYR A 327 -11.86 -5.68 -50.69
CA TYR A 327 -11.14 -5.65 -51.96
C TYR A 327 -10.48 -6.99 -52.30
N ALA A 328 -9.80 -7.62 -51.33
CA ALA A 328 -9.19 -8.94 -51.52
C ALA A 328 -10.25 -10.02 -51.82
N VAL A 329 -11.39 -9.98 -51.13
CA VAL A 329 -12.53 -10.88 -51.36
C VAL A 329 -13.12 -10.69 -52.76
N TYR A 330 -13.32 -9.43 -53.19
CA TYR A 330 -13.79 -9.13 -54.53
C TYR A 330 -12.87 -9.75 -55.57
N ARG A 331 -11.56 -9.48 -55.48
CA ARG A 331 -10.56 -10.05 -56.41
C ARG A 331 -10.51 -11.58 -56.37
N PHE A 332 -10.61 -12.20 -55.19
CA PHE A 332 -10.66 -13.65 -55.08
C PHE A 332 -11.84 -14.25 -55.84
N VAL A 333 -13.03 -13.66 -55.68
CA VAL A 333 -14.25 -14.16 -56.32
C VAL A 333 -14.22 -13.90 -57.84
N THR A 334 -13.77 -12.72 -58.29
CA THR A 334 -13.86 -12.32 -59.70
C THR A 334 -12.68 -12.78 -60.55
N GLU A 335 -11.45 -12.72 -60.02
CA GLU A 335 -10.22 -12.95 -60.77
C GLU A 335 -9.65 -14.36 -60.53
N VAL A 336 -9.61 -14.82 -59.28
CA VAL A 336 -9.03 -16.14 -58.95
C VAL A 336 -9.98 -17.28 -59.35
N ARG A 337 -11.31 -17.04 -59.34
CA ARG A 337 -12.37 -18.01 -59.69
C ARG A 337 -12.12 -19.40 -59.06
N PRO A 338 -12.12 -19.50 -57.72
CA PRO A 338 -11.87 -20.77 -57.04
C PRO A 338 -12.89 -21.83 -57.46
N LEU A 339 -12.45 -23.08 -57.58
CA LEU A 339 -13.36 -24.19 -57.83
C LEU A 339 -14.41 -24.24 -56.69
N PRO A 340 -15.68 -24.61 -56.94
CA PRO A 340 -16.74 -24.61 -55.91
C PRO A 340 -16.37 -25.38 -54.63
N ARG A 341 -15.52 -26.41 -54.74
CA ARG A 341 -14.99 -27.17 -53.61
C ARG A 341 -14.02 -26.37 -52.73
N GLU A 342 -13.19 -25.50 -53.30
CA GLU A 342 -12.23 -24.67 -52.57
C GLU A 342 -12.93 -23.51 -51.83
N ALA A 343 -13.97 -22.94 -52.45
CA ALA A 343 -14.84 -21.95 -51.80
C ALA A 343 -15.61 -22.56 -50.60
N ALA A 344 -16.04 -23.83 -50.70
CA ALA A 344 -16.73 -24.55 -49.63
C ALA A 344 -15.79 -24.91 -48.45
N VAL A 345 -14.54 -25.32 -48.74
CA VAL A 345 -13.51 -25.58 -47.71
C VAL A 345 -13.23 -24.32 -46.90
N TRP A 346 -13.28 -23.14 -47.52
CA TRP A 346 -13.10 -21.86 -46.84
C TRP A 346 -14.27 -21.50 -45.92
N GLY A 347 -15.52 -21.71 -46.36
CA GLY A 347 -16.71 -21.53 -45.52
C GLY A 347 -16.71 -22.44 -44.29
N MET A 348 -16.20 -23.67 -44.43
CA MET A 348 -16.09 -24.64 -43.34
C MET A 348 -14.91 -24.38 -42.39
N ASN A 349 -13.78 -23.84 -42.86
CA ASN A 349 -12.62 -23.53 -42.00
C ASN A 349 -12.84 -22.34 -41.06
N ARG A 350 -13.91 -21.54 -41.23
CA ARG A 350 -14.36 -20.58 -40.20
C ARG A 350 -14.77 -21.25 -38.89
N GLY A 351 -15.13 -22.55 -38.90
CA GLY A 351 -15.53 -23.32 -37.73
C GLY A 351 -14.45 -24.22 -37.12
N ARG A 352 -13.24 -24.31 -37.72
CA ARG A 352 -12.16 -25.20 -37.25
C ARG A 352 -10.84 -24.47 -37.00
N GLY A 353 -10.92 -23.22 -36.54
CA GLY A 353 -9.80 -22.48 -35.96
C GLY A 353 -9.47 -22.87 -34.51
N SER A 354 -9.73 -24.12 -34.11
CA SER A 354 -9.24 -24.72 -32.88
C SER A 354 -9.45 -26.23 -32.98
N SER A 355 -8.42 -27.02 -32.73
CA SER A 355 -8.39 -28.48 -32.86
C SER A 355 -8.15 -29.02 -34.28
N ARG A 356 -6.87 -29.15 -34.63
CA ARG A 356 -6.29 -30.42 -35.08
C ARG A 356 -4.77 -30.33 -35.04
N ARG A 357 -4.18 -30.78 -33.93
CA ARG A 357 -2.82 -31.31 -33.96
C ARG A 357 -2.89 -32.61 -34.77
N SER A 358 -2.24 -32.63 -35.92
CA SER A 358 -1.97 -33.85 -36.66
C SER A 358 -0.88 -34.63 -35.95
N CYS A 359 -1.26 -35.65 -35.18
CA CYS A 359 -0.38 -36.77 -34.89
C CYS A 359 -0.68 -37.86 -35.92
N SER A 360 0.32 -38.19 -36.74
CA SER A 360 0.34 -39.43 -37.53
C SER A 360 1.26 -40.44 -36.85
N PRO A 361 1.01 -41.76 -37.01
CA PRO A 361 1.46 -42.81 -36.09
C PRO A 361 2.76 -43.49 -36.55
N THR A 362 3.24 -44.43 -35.72
CA THR A 362 4.46 -45.29 -35.76
C THR A 362 5.72 -44.62 -35.19
N SER A 363 6.40 -45.15 -34.17
CA SER A 363 6.61 -46.54 -33.74
C SER A 363 6.74 -46.69 -32.21
N ALA A 364 6.47 -47.92 -31.74
CA ALA A 364 6.57 -48.50 -30.39
C ALA A 364 7.88 -48.14 -29.61
N CYS A 365 7.96 -48.18 -28.28
CA CYS A 365 7.67 -49.33 -27.42
C CYS A 365 7.68 -48.95 -25.91
N SER A 366 6.89 -49.68 -25.10
CA SER A 366 7.01 -49.95 -23.65
C SER A 366 7.06 -48.74 -22.68
N SER A 367 6.22 -48.61 -21.64
CA SER A 367 5.93 -49.64 -20.63
C SER A 367 4.67 -49.27 -19.82
N SER A 368 3.97 -50.32 -19.40
CA SER A 368 2.84 -50.35 -18.47
C SER A 368 3.01 -49.49 -17.21
N SER A 369 1.91 -48.87 -16.76
CA SER A 369 1.27 -49.26 -15.48
C SER A 369 -0.16 -48.70 -15.40
N ARG A 370 -1.11 -49.62 -15.19
CA ARG A 370 -2.50 -49.37 -14.80
C ARG A 370 -2.54 -48.97 -13.33
N LEU A 371 -3.51 -48.13 -12.97
CA LEU A 371 -4.33 -48.11 -11.73
C LEU A 371 -5.21 -46.86 -11.84
N ALA A 372 -6.46 -46.92 -12.32
CA ALA A 372 -7.68 -47.39 -11.66
C ALA A 372 -8.10 -46.55 -10.43
N LEU A 373 -9.19 -45.79 -10.64
CA LEU A 373 -10.29 -45.48 -9.72
C LEU A 373 -9.98 -44.93 -8.32
N THR A 374 -10.28 -43.64 -8.11
CA THR A 374 -11.51 -43.14 -7.45
C THR A 374 -11.69 -41.66 -7.73
#